data_AF-A0A0F5FUH2-F1
#
_entry.id   AF-A0A0F5FUH2-F1
#
_cell.length_a   1.000
_cell.length_b   1.000
_cell.length_c   1.000
_cell.angle_alpha   90.00
_cell.angle_beta   90.00
_cell.angle_gamma   90.00
#
_symmetry.space_group_name_H-M   'P 1'
#
loop_
_entity.id
_entity.type
_entity.pdbx_description
1 polymer ?
#
loop_
_entity_poly.entity_id
_entity_poly.type
_entity_poly.pdbx_seq_one_letter_code
_entity_poly.pdbx_strand_id
1 'polypeptide(L)'
;MKNTVLAALAAAAVASTATAAEYTFQIEKPSNVNIRSIRVEGGEVIGLPEGREPDTFSVTVRLPDGVCRADLTLFYNNTADMRSDSSVDFCRTGGIKVRQVRY
;
A
#
# COMPACT_ATOMS: atom_id res chain seq x y z
N MET A 1 30.43 -5.01 -56.15
CA MET A 1 29.30 -5.80 -55.63
C MET A 1 29.35 -5.68 -54.10
N LYS A 2 28.49 -4.86 -53.49
CA LYS A 2 28.45 -4.66 -52.03
C LYS A 2 27.34 -5.54 -51.46
N ASN A 3 27.73 -6.59 -50.75
CA ASN A 3 26.82 -7.46 -50.00
C ASN A 3 26.38 -6.76 -48.72
N THR A 4 25.10 -6.44 -48.62
CA THR A 4 24.50 -5.92 -47.39
C THR A 4 23.94 -7.10 -46.59
N VAL A 5 24.61 -7.47 -45.50
CA VAL A 5 24.09 -8.43 -44.51
C VAL A 5 23.12 -7.67 -43.62
N LEU A 6 21.82 -7.94 -43.73
CA LEU A 6 20.82 -7.50 -42.77
C LEU A 6 20.90 -8.38 -41.52
N ALA A 7 21.51 -7.85 -40.47
CA ALA A 7 21.41 -8.43 -39.14
C ALA A 7 20.04 -8.06 -38.55
N ALA A 8 19.15 -9.04 -38.42
CA ALA A 8 17.91 -8.90 -37.68
C ALA A 8 18.21 -8.91 -36.18
N LEU A 9 18.11 -7.75 -35.51
CA LEU A 9 18.07 -7.69 -34.05
C LEU A 9 16.70 -8.20 -33.59
N ALA A 10 16.67 -9.41 -33.04
CA ALA A 10 15.52 -9.89 -32.27
C ALA A 10 15.46 -9.12 -30.95
N ALA A 11 14.50 -8.20 -30.83
CA ALA A 11 14.18 -7.56 -29.55
C ALA A 11 13.52 -8.62 -28.64
N ALA A 12 14.31 -9.19 -27.74
CA ALA A 12 13.77 -9.98 -26.63
C ALA A 12 12.98 -9.04 -25.71
N ALA A 13 11.66 -9.04 -25.82
CA ALA A 13 10.79 -8.42 -24.85
C ALA A 13 10.93 -9.20 -23.53
N VAL A 14 11.77 -8.68 -22.62
CA VAL A 14 11.78 -9.11 -21.22
C VAL A 14 10.43 -8.71 -20.65
N ALA A 15 9.51 -9.67 -20.56
CA ALA A 15 8.30 -9.49 -19.77
C ALA A 15 8.74 -9.27 -18.32
N SER A 16 8.72 -8.03 -17.86
CA SER A 16 8.88 -7.71 -16.44
C SER A 16 7.79 -8.49 -15.71
N THR A 17 8.19 -9.50 -14.95
CA THR A 17 7.28 -10.14 -14.00
C THR A 17 6.86 -9.04 -13.05
N ALA A 18 5.61 -8.65 -13.19
CA ALA A 18 4.91 -7.79 -12.28
C ALA A 18 5.01 -8.48 -10.90
N THR A 19 5.87 -7.95 -10.01
CA THR A 19 6.01 -8.37 -8.62
C THR A 19 5.30 -7.37 -7.71
N ALA A 20 4.07 -7.70 -7.31
CA ALA A 20 3.27 -6.90 -6.40
C ALA A 20 4.12 -6.27 -5.28
N ALA A 21 4.00 -4.95 -5.11
CA ALA A 21 4.84 -4.19 -4.19
C ALA A 21 4.22 -4.17 -2.79
N GLU A 22 5.04 -4.46 -1.78
CA GLU A 22 4.64 -4.39 -0.37
C GLU A 22 5.16 -3.11 0.27
N TYR A 23 4.28 -2.44 0.99
CA TYR A 23 4.57 -1.20 1.70
C TYR A 23 4.13 -1.31 3.14
N THR A 24 5.05 -1.08 4.07
CA THR A 24 4.74 -1.02 5.50
C THR A 24 4.61 0.43 5.94
N PHE A 25 3.56 0.72 6.69
CA PHE A 25 3.39 2.01 7.35
C PHE A 25 3.03 1.84 8.82
N GLN A 26 3.35 2.86 9.62
CA GLN A 26 2.94 2.91 11.02
C GLN A 26 1.64 3.70 11.16
N ILE A 27 0.72 3.20 11.97
CA ILE A 27 -0.50 3.89 12.38
C ILE A 27 -0.31 4.31 13.83
N GLU A 28 -0.50 5.60 14.12
CA GLU A 28 -0.59 6.15 15.48
C GLU A 28 -2.06 6.46 15.76
N LYS A 29 -2.62 5.90 16.84
CA LYS A 29 -4.03 6.10 17.25
C LYS A 29 -4.15 6.52 18.72
N PRO A 30 -5.20 7.25 19.10
CA PRO A 30 -5.52 7.49 20.51
C PRO A 30 -5.82 6.19 21.28
N SER A 31 -5.45 6.12 22.56
CA SER A 31 -5.58 4.90 23.38
C SER A 31 -7.03 4.43 23.62
N ASN A 32 -8.00 5.32 23.42
CA ASN A 32 -9.45 5.05 23.54
C ASN A 32 -10.11 4.65 22.21
N VAL A 33 -9.33 4.48 21.13
CA VAL A 33 -9.83 4.09 19.81
C VAL A 33 -9.30 2.70 19.46
N ASN A 34 -10.19 1.82 19.01
CA ASN A 34 -9.81 0.51 18.46
C ASN A 34 -10.16 0.49 16.97
N ILE A 35 -9.26 -0.07 16.17
CA ILE A 35 -9.50 -0.25 14.74
C ILE A 35 -10.23 -1.58 14.56
N ARG A 36 -11.24 -1.57 13.69
CA ARG A 36 -12.03 -2.75 13.34
C ARG A 36 -11.44 -3.44 12.12
N SER A 37 -11.14 -2.64 11.11
CA SER A 37 -10.59 -3.09 9.85
C SER A 37 -9.95 -1.92 9.12
N ILE A 38 -9.05 -2.25 8.21
CA ILE A 38 -8.45 -1.32 7.27
C ILE A 38 -8.80 -1.83 5.88
N ARG A 39 -9.28 -0.94 5.02
CA ARG A 39 -9.52 -1.22 3.61
C ARG A 39 -8.55 -0.42 2.78
N VAL A 40 -7.99 -1.07 1.76
CA VAL A 40 -7.12 -0.46 0.75
C VAL A 40 -7.82 -0.60 -0.58
N GLU A 41 -8.08 0.52 -1.25
CA GLU A 41 -8.62 0.46 -2.61
C GLU A 41 -7.54 0.00 -3.59
N GLY A 42 -7.87 -1.03 -4.38
CA GLY A 42 -6.94 -1.60 -5.36
C GLY A 42 -5.79 -2.40 -4.74
N GLY A 43 -5.85 -2.73 -3.45
CA GLY A 43 -4.78 -3.47 -2.75
C GLY A 43 -5.30 -4.41 -1.68
N GLU A 44 -4.36 -5.03 -0.98
CA GLU A 44 -4.60 -5.94 0.14
C GLU A 44 -3.90 -5.46 1.40
N VAL A 45 -4.54 -5.60 2.56
CA VAL A 45 -3.92 -5.36 3.87
C VAL A 45 -3.35 -6.67 4.40
N ILE A 46 -2.06 -6.66 4.73
CA ILE A 46 -1.31 -7.79 5.28
C ILE A 46 -0.88 -7.42 6.71
N GLY A 47 -1.24 -8.27 7.67
CA GLY A 47 -0.73 -8.15 9.04
C GLY A 47 -1.39 -7.05 9.87
N LEU A 48 -2.73 -6.94 9.81
CA LEU A 48 -3.44 -6.24 10.87
C LEU A 48 -3.29 -7.07 12.17
N PRO A 49 -2.90 -6.47 13.31
CA PRO A 49 -2.77 -7.22 14.55
C PRO A 49 -4.11 -7.87 14.94
N GLU A 50 -4.10 -9.16 15.26
CA GLU A 50 -5.28 -9.83 15.80
C GLU A 50 -5.49 -9.44 17.26
N GLY A 51 -6.62 -8.81 17.59
CA GLY A 51 -6.98 -8.41 18.95
C GLY A 51 -6.90 -6.91 19.19
N ARG A 52 -6.45 -6.48 20.38
CA ARG A 52 -6.34 -5.05 20.72
C ARG A 52 -5.04 -4.49 20.17
N GLU A 53 -5.13 -3.59 19.19
CA GLU A 53 -3.93 -2.96 18.64
C GLU A 53 -3.33 -1.95 19.65
N PRO A 54 -2.00 -1.90 19.79
CA PRO A 54 -1.35 -0.87 20.58
C PRO A 54 -1.57 0.52 19.96
N ASP A 55 -1.25 1.57 20.71
CA ASP A 55 -1.42 2.96 20.27
C ASP A 55 -0.57 3.30 19.05
N THR A 56 0.49 2.53 18.79
CA THR A 56 1.27 2.59 17.56
C THR A 56 1.56 1.18 17.07
N PHE A 57 1.19 0.88 15.83
CA PHE A 57 1.46 -0.42 15.20
C PHE A 57 1.75 -0.27 13.72
N SER A 58 2.39 -1.28 13.14
CA SER A 58 2.70 -1.33 11.71
C SER A 58 1.66 -2.15 10.96
N VAL A 59 1.35 -1.73 9.74
CA VAL A 59 0.49 -2.45 8.81
C VAL A 59 1.21 -2.53 7.49
N THR A 60 1.19 -3.71 6.86
CA THR A 60 1.70 -3.89 5.50
C THR A 60 0.54 -3.86 4.53
N VAL A 61 0.73 -3.23 3.38
CA VAL A 61 -0.20 -3.29 2.27
C VAL A 61 0.51 -3.78 1.03
N ARG A 62 -0.15 -4.65 0.29
CA ARG A 62 0.32 -5.14 -1.00
C ARG A 62 -0.50 -4.50 -2.09
N LEU A 63 0.18 -3.82 -3.02
CA LEU A 63 -0.42 -3.20 -4.19
C LEU A 63 -0.03 -3.97 -5.46
N PRO A 64 -0.89 -3.96 -6.49
CA PRO A 64 -0.55 -4.44 -7.81
C PRO A 64 0.65 -3.70 -8.38
N ASP A 65 1.27 -4.31 -9.38
CA ASP A 65 2.44 -3.76 -10.03
C ASP A 65 2.21 -2.44 -10.74
N GLY A 66 3.19 -1.55 -10.60
CA GLY A 66 3.11 -0.19 -11.11
C GLY A 66 2.08 0.67 -10.36
N VAL A 67 1.38 0.12 -9.36
CA VAL A 67 0.47 0.86 -8.48
C VAL A 67 1.19 1.16 -7.18
N CYS A 68 1.38 2.45 -6.91
CA CYS A 68 1.97 2.91 -5.66
C CYS A 68 1.15 4.01 -5.00
N ARG A 69 -0.06 4.27 -5.50
CA ARG A 69 -1.03 5.13 -4.83
C ARG A 69 -2.20 4.27 -4.38
N ALA A 70 -2.62 4.44 -3.13
CA ALA A 70 -3.81 3.79 -2.62
C ALA A 70 -4.59 4.70 -1.68
N ASP A 71 -5.90 4.54 -1.72
CA ASP A 71 -6.80 5.14 -0.75
C ASP A 71 -7.07 4.13 0.37
N LEU A 72 -6.84 4.58 1.60
CA LEU A 72 -6.94 3.83 2.83
C LEU A 72 -8.16 4.31 3.60
N THR A 73 -9.02 3.38 4.00
CA THR A 73 -10.11 3.65 4.93
C THR A 73 -9.89 2.84 6.20
N LEU A 74 -9.77 3.53 7.33
CA LEU A 74 -9.76 2.92 8.66
C LEU A 74 -11.18 2.93 9.21
N PHE A 75 -11.68 1.78 9.64
CA PHE A 75 -12.96 1.65 10.33
C PHE A 75 -12.69 1.44 11.82
N TYR A 76 -13.41 2.13 12.69
CA TYR A 76 -13.21 2.02 14.13
C TYR A 76 -14.34 1.24 14.82
N ASN A 77 -14.06 0.64 15.97
CA ASN A 77 -15.05 -0.10 16.75
C ASN A 77 -15.99 0.81 17.57
N ASN A 78 -15.65 2.07 17.76
CA ASN A 78 -16.33 2.95 18.72
C ASN A 78 -17.75 3.35 18.28
N THR A 79 -17.99 3.49 16.98
CA THR A 79 -19.30 3.78 16.38
C THR A 79 -19.32 3.29 14.92
N ALA A 80 -20.47 2.82 14.45
CA ALA A 80 -20.61 2.22 13.11
C ALA A 80 -20.20 3.15 11.96
N ASP A 81 -20.28 4.46 12.17
CA ASP A 81 -20.03 5.48 11.15
C ASP A 81 -18.68 6.16 11.29
N MET A 82 -17.89 5.86 12.34
CA MET A 82 -16.58 6.46 12.48
C MET A 82 -15.59 5.75 11.56
N ARG A 83 -15.11 6.51 10.59
CA ARG A 83 -14.06 6.10 9.68
C ARG A 83 -13.10 7.26 9.41
N SER A 84 -11.89 6.93 8.99
CA SER A 84 -10.97 7.92 8.44
C SER A 84 -10.46 7.46 7.10
N ASP A 85 -10.53 8.36 6.14
CA ASP A 85 -10.02 8.16 4.79
C ASP A 85 -8.66 8.86 4.64
N SER A 86 -7.74 8.26 3.91
CA SER A 86 -6.40 8.80 3.66
C SER A 86 -5.86 8.32 2.32
N SER A 87 -5.36 9.23 1.48
CA SER A 87 -4.71 8.90 0.22
C SER A 87 -3.20 8.87 0.43
N VAL A 88 -2.54 7.76 0.11
CA VAL A 88 -1.11 7.58 0.30
C VAL A 88 -0.45 7.26 -1.05
N ASP A 89 0.61 8.02 -1.37
CA ASP A 89 1.49 7.78 -2.51
C ASP A 89 2.81 7.20 -1.99
N PHE A 90 2.91 5.88 -2.04
CA PHE A 90 4.06 5.09 -1.60
C PHE A 90 5.30 5.30 -2.47
N CYS A 91 5.15 5.64 -3.76
CA CYS A 91 6.29 5.94 -4.63
C CYS A 91 7.02 7.20 -4.16
N ARG A 92 6.26 8.22 -3.77
CA ARG A 92 6.83 9.51 -3.41
C ARG A 92 7.39 9.56 -1.99
N THR A 93 6.91 8.66 -1.13
CA THR A 93 7.12 8.79 0.31
C THR A 93 8.01 7.71 0.92
N GLY A 94 8.36 6.65 0.17
CA GLY A 94 9.36 5.67 0.59
C GLY A 94 8.99 4.83 1.82
N GLY A 95 7.70 4.78 2.17
CA GLY A 95 7.18 4.15 3.39
C GLY A 95 6.90 5.18 4.50
N ILE A 96 5.64 5.60 4.65
CA ILE A 96 5.26 6.66 5.60
C ILE A 96 4.94 6.07 6.97
N LYS A 97 5.22 6.83 8.03
CA LYS A 97 4.41 6.77 9.25
C LYS A 97 3.11 7.53 9.01
N VAL A 98 1.99 6.82 8.84
CA VAL A 98 0.65 7.42 8.82
C VAL A 98 0.35 7.91 10.24
N ARG A 99 0.75 9.15 10.50
CA ARG A 99 0.40 9.83 11.75
C ARG A 99 -1.03 10.36 11.62
N GLN A 100 -2.00 9.61 12.09
CA GLN A 100 -3.34 10.15 12.25
C GLN A 100 -3.35 11.09 13.46
N VAL A 101 -3.40 12.38 13.18
CA VAL A 101 -3.91 13.37 14.12
C VAL A 101 -5.00 14.12 13.39
N ARG A 102 -6.24 14.01 13.89
CA ARG A 102 -7.08 15.18 14.20
C ARG A 102 -8.39 14.73 14.84
N TYR A 103 -8.62 15.31 16.02
CA TYR A 103 -9.95 15.50 16.60
C TYR A 103 -10.67 16.60 15.81
#